data_AF-A0A958CRG5-F1
#
_entry.id   AF-A0A958CRG5-F1
#
_cell.length_a   1.000
_cell.length_b   1.000
_cell.length_c   1.000
_cell.angle_alpha   90.00
_cell.angle_beta   90.00
_cell.angle_gamma   90.00
#
_symmetry.space_group_name_H-M   'P 1'
#
loop_
_entity.id
_entity.type
_entity.pdbx_description
1 polymer ?
#
loop_
_entity_poly.entity_id
_entity_poly.type
_entity_poly.pdbx_seq_one_letter_code
_entity_poly.pdbx_strand_id
1 'polypeptide(L)'
;MNLNLLIFLLAATSMAVFATIGYIQGARWAFISLLILFGTLLAIDLFSDQIVMLLNGMYTGVMLVLNGGLGAIASGDFEAVGETISTIEKPFEGDNIKYAYLLVIAMAVGFTLILAALMKSKKGVFGLIWGFLYGYLLAAGVIPLISAVPAGVFPVPILYPADVQPGAVQVATNQFWTRLSQPETISTLTCLIGAFLVLFLLLTVRRGARKGKGNGSS
;
A
#
# COMPACT_ATOMS: atom_id res chain seq x y z
N MET A 1 -20.28 18.75 5.65
CA MET A 1 -18.89 18.75 5.14
C MET A 1 -18.85 17.86 3.91
N ASN A 2 -18.32 18.32 2.77
CA ASN A 2 -18.36 17.55 1.52
C ASN A 2 -17.50 16.29 1.62
N LEU A 3 -18.05 15.12 1.26
CA LEU A 3 -17.35 13.82 1.28
C LEU A 3 -16.01 13.88 0.53
N ASN A 4 -15.99 14.55 -0.63
CA ASN A 4 -14.78 14.76 -1.42
C ASN A 4 -13.69 15.52 -0.65
N LEU A 5 -14.08 16.54 0.14
CA LEU A 5 -13.14 17.32 0.94
C LEU A 5 -12.50 16.47 2.05
N LEU A 6 -13.28 15.56 2.67
CA LEU A 6 -12.76 14.61 3.66
C LEU A 6 -11.75 13.65 3.02
N ILE A 7 -12.06 13.14 1.83
CA ILE A 7 -11.16 12.24 1.07
C ILE A 7 -9.84 12.92 0.72
N PHE A 8 -9.89 14.16 0.23
CA PHE A 8 -8.68 14.94 -0.07
C PHE A 8 -7.85 15.21 1.19
N LEU A 9 -8.50 15.56 2.31
CA LEU A 9 -7.81 15.76 3.57
C LEU A 9 -7.17 14.47 4.08
N LEU A 10 -7.85 13.33 3.97
CA LEU A 10 -7.32 12.04 4.37
C LEU A 10 -6.06 11.71 3.54
N ALA A 11 -6.16 11.80 2.21
CA ALA A 11 -5.03 11.53 1.32
C ALA A 11 -3.85 12.48 1.58
N ALA A 12 -4.10 13.79 1.69
CA ALA A 12 -3.07 14.77 1.96
C ALA A 12 -2.40 14.54 3.32
N THR A 13 -3.19 14.20 4.36
CA THR A 13 -2.66 13.88 5.69
C THR A 13 -1.81 12.62 5.66
N SER A 14 -2.27 11.56 5.00
CA SER A 14 -1.50 10.32 4.82
C SER A 14 -0.17 10.60 4.12
N MET A 15 -0.19 11.33 3.00
CA MET A 15 1.02 11.72 2.28
C MET A 15 1.98 12.52 3.16
N ALA A 16 1.49 13.50 3.92
CA ALA A 16 2.32 14.32 4.80
C ALA A 16 2.95 13.51 5.94
N VAL A 17 2.18 12.62 6.58
CA VAL A 17 2.66 11.75 7.67
C VAL A 17 3.75 10.82 7.15
N PHE A 18 3.48 10.08 6.09
CA PHE A 18 4.44 9.11 5.56
C PHE A 18 5.65 9.78 4.90
N ALA A 19 5.52 10.96 4.30
CA ALA A 19 6.65 11.76 3.84
C ALA A 19 7.56 12.17 5.00
N THR A 20 6.99 12.58 6.14
CA THR A 20 7.75 12.93 7.34
C THR A 20 8.46 11.72 7.92
N ILE A 21 7.76 10.58 8.03
CA ILE A 21 8.31 9.31 8.49
C ILE A 21 9.47 8.87 7.58
N GLY A 22 9.27 8.90 6.26
CA GLY A 22 10.30 8.55 5.27
C GLY A 22 11.51 9.49 5.33
N TYR A 23 11.30 10.79 5.57
CA TYR A 23 12.40 11.73 5.78
C TYR A 23 13.25 11.35 6.99
N ILE A 24 12.63 10.93 8.09
CA ILE A 24 13.31 10.55 9.34
C ILE A 24 14.03 9.20 9.17
N GLN A 25 13.38 8.22 8.54
CA GLN A 25 13.87 6.85 8.36
C GLN A 25 14.87 6.69 7.20
N GLY A 26 15.04 7.73 6.38
CA GLY A 26 15.98 7.72 5.28
C GLY A 26 15.50 6.92 4.06
N ALA A 27 16.17 7.16 2.93
CA ALA A 27 15.69 6.74 1.61
C ALA A 27 15.55 5.22 1.43
N ARG A 28 16.50 4.45 1.97
CA ARG A 28 16.53 3.00 1.79
C ARG A 28 15.32 2.32 2.40
N TRP A 29 14.98 2.67 3.64
CA TRP A 29 13.85 2.06 4.34
C TRP A 29 12.52 2.54 3.80
N ALA A 30 12.40 3.83 3.50
CA ALA A 30 11.21 4.37 2.85
C ALA A 30 10.92 3.68 1.50
N PHE A 31 11.96 3.37 0.72
CA PHE A 31 11.82 2.63 -0.54
C PHE A 31 11.43 1.16 -0.32
N ILE A 32 12.03 0.47 0.67
CA ILE A 32 11.65 -0.91 1.02
C ILE A 32 10.19 -0.95 1.47
N SER A 33 9.75 -0.01 2.32
CA SER A 33 8.36 0.09 2.74
C SER A 33 7.43 0.30 1.55
N LEU A 34 7.80 1.17 0.61
CA LEU A 34 7.05 1.37 -0.63
C LEU A 34 6.92 0.07 -1.44
N LEU A 35 8.00 -0.69 -1.59
CA LEU A 35 7.97 -1.97 -2.29
C LEU A 35 7.08 -3.01 -1.57
N ILE A 36 7.12 -3.06 -0.24
CA ILE A 36 6.26 -3.96 0.54
C ILE A 36 4.79 -3.60 0.33
N LEU A 37 4.44 -2.31 0.44
CA LEU A 37 3.06 -1.88 0.24
C LEU A 37 2.61 -2.12 -1.21
N PHE A 38 3.45 -1.79 -2.20
CA PHE A 38 3.17 -2.05 -3.60
C PHE A 38 2.96 -3.55 -3.88
N GLY A 39 3.86 -4.39 -3.40
CA GLY A 39 3.73 -5.85 -3.51
C GLY A 39 2.48 -6.38 -2.80
N THR A 40 2.07 -5.77 -1.69
CA THR A 40 0.83 -6.12 -0.98
C THR A 40 -0.40 -5.79 -1.83
N LEU A 41 -0.47 -4.60 -2.42
CA LEU A 41 -1.59 -4.24 -3.30
C LEU A 41 -1.63 -5.13 -4.55
N LEU A 42 -0.46 -5.45 -5.12
CA LEU A 42 -0.34 -6.37 -6.24
C LEU A 42 -0.77 -7.79 -5.86
N ALA A 43 -0.45 -8.25 -4.65
CA ALA A 43 -0.91 -9.55 -4.17
C ALA A 43 -2.43 -9.60 -3.95
N ILE A 44 -3.03 -8.50 -3.48
CA ILE A 44 -4.49 -8.39 -3.37
C ILE A 44 -5.16 -8.48 -4.73
N ASP A 45 -4.58 -7.87 -5.76
CA ASP A 45 -5.10 -7.90 -7.12
C ASP A 45 -4.98 -9.29 -7.77
N LEU A 46 -3.83 -9.96 -7.61
CA LEU A 46 -3.56 -11.24 -8.27
C LEU A 46 -4.06 -12.47 -7.50
N PHE A 47 -4.18 -12.37 -6.18
CA PHE A 47 -4.44 -13.50 -5.29
C PHE A 47 -5.59 -13.21 -4.30
N SER A 48 -6.59 -12.45 -4.74
CA SER A 48 -7.76 -12.04 -3.95
C SER A 48 -8.43 -13.21 -3.24
N ASP A 49 -8.76 -14.27 -3.98
CA ASP A 49 -9.46 -15.45 -3.49
C ASP A 49 -8.63 -16.22 -2.47
N GLN A 50 -7.33 -16.38 -2.73
CA GLN A 50 -6.42 -17.09 -1.83
C GLN A 50 -6.23 -16.33 -0.51
N ILE A 51 -6.16 -15.00 -0.55
CA ILE A 51 -6.08 -14.15 0.64
C ILE A 51 -7.34 -14.30 1.49
N VAL A 52 -8.52 -14.21 0.88
CA VAL A 52 -9.81 -14.35 1.58
C VAL A 52 -9.94 -15.76 2.17
N MET A 53 -9.62 -16.79 1.39
CA MET A 53 -9.63 -18.18 1.85
C MET A 53 -8.67 -18.40 3.02
N LEU A 54 -7.45 -17.85 2.95
CA LEU A 54 -6.47 -17.95 4.02
C LEU A 54 -6.96 -17.27 5.30
N LEU A 55 -7.46 -16.03 5.20
CA LEU A 55 -7.92 -15.27 6.36
C LEU A 55 -9.14 -15.92 7.02
N ASN A 56 -10.12 -16.37 6.22
CA ASN A 56 -11.25 -17.14 6.71
C ASN A 56 -10.78 -18.47 7.35
N GLY A 57 -9.83 -19.18 6.73
CA GLY A 57 -9.27 -20.41 7.27
C GLY A 57 -8.55 -20.21 8.61
N MET A 58 -7.75 -19.15 8.75
CA MET A 58 -7.13 -18.80 10.03
C MET A 58 -8.18 -18.46 11.09
N TYR A 59 -9.23 -17.71 10.72
CA TYR A 59 -10.32 -17.39 11.64
C TYR A 59 -11.05 -18.66 12.11
N THR A 60 -11.42 -19.54 11.17
CA THR A 60 -12.02 -20.84 11.48
C THR A 60 -11.09 -21.67 12.38
N GLY A 61 -9.79 -21.67 12.11
CA GLY A 61 -8.80 -22.35 12.97
C GLY A 61 -8.79 -21.80 14.39
N VAL A 62 -8.75 -20.49 14.57
CA VAL A 62 -8.79 -19.84 15.90
C VAL A 62 -10.11 -20.15 16.61
N MET A 63 -11.24 -20.01 15.93
CA MET A 63 -12.57 -20.30 16.50
C MET A 63 -12.72 -21.78 16.85
N LEU A 64 -12.15 -22.68 16.07
CA LEU A 64 -12.11 -24.11 16.38
C LEU A 64 -11.33 -24.38 17.67
N VAL A 65 -10.20 -23.70 17.89
CA VAL A 65 -9.46 -23.78 19.16
C VAL A 65 -10.28 -23.24 20.32
N LEU A 66 -10.89 -22.07 20.16
CA LEU A 66 -11.66 -21.41 21.21
C LEU A 66 -12.95 -22.16 21.58
N ASN A 67 -13.59 -22.82 20.63
CA ASN A 67 -14.80 -23.62 20.84
C ASN A 67 -14.50 -25.05 21.32
N GLY A 68 -13.26 -25.36 21.70
CA GLY A 68 -12.89 -26.67 22.23
C GLY A 68 -12.71 -27.77 21.18
N GLY A 69 -12.69 -27.43 19.89
CA GLY A 69 -12.51 -28.38 18.78
C GLY A 69 -11.17 -29.12 18.80
N LEU A 70 -10.14 -28.58 19.47
CA LEU A 70 -8.89 -29.32 19.70
C LEU A 70 -9.09 -30.58 20.57
N GLY A 71 -10.06 -30.55 21.49
CA GLY A 71 -10.42 -31.71 22.30
C GLY A 71 -11.07 -32.81 21.45
N ALA A 72 -11.95 -32.43 20.53
CA ALA A 72 -12.60 -33.34 19.59
C ALA A 72 -11.60 -33.93 18.56
N ILE A 73 -10.63 -33.13 18.10
CA ILE A 73 -9.51 -33.62 17.27
C ILE A 73 -8.65 -34.62 18.05
N ALA A 74 -8.35 -34.33 19.32
CA ALA A 74 -7.54 -35.21 20.17
C ALA A 74 -8.24 -36.53 20.52
N SER A 75 -9.58 -36.53 20.59
CA SER A 75 -10.39 -37.74 20.78
C SER A 75 -10.68 -38.51 19.49
N GLY A 76 -10.23 -38.01 18.33
CA GLY A 76 -10.48 -38.63 17.03
C GLY A 76 -11.92 -38.52 16.54
N ASP A 77 -12.73 -37.63 17.14
CA ASP A 77 -14.12 -37.40 16.78
C ASP A 77 -14.21 -36.31 15.70
N PHE A 78 -13.92 -36.72 14.46
CA PHE A 78 -13.92 -35.82 13.31
C PHE A 78 -15.33 -35.33 12.91
N GLU A 79 -16.38 -36.00 13.38
CA GLU A 79 -17.77 -35.64 13.10
C GLU A 79 -18.17 -34.42 13.94
N ALA A 80 -17.85 -34.43 15.24
CA ALA A 80 -18.01 -33.28 16.13
C ALA A 80 -17.15 -32.06 15.69
N VAL A 81 -15.97 -32.31 15.12
CA VAL A 81 -15.12 -31.26 14.54
C VAL A 81 -15.78 -30.65 13.30
N GLY A 82 -16.33 -31.48 12.41
CA GLY A 82 -17.04 -31.03 11.21
C GLY A 82 -18.27 -30.18 11.54
N GLU A 83 -19.07 -30.59 12.52
CA GLU A 83 -20.20 -29.79 13.01
C GLU A 83 -19.75 -28.45 13.60
N THR A 84 -18.70 -28.45 14.42
CA THR A 84 -18.13 -27.22 14.98
C THR A 84 -17.61 -26.28 13.89
N ILE A 85 -16.98 -26.81 12.84
CA ILE A 85 -16.51 -26.01 11.70
C ILE A 85 -17.69 -25.43 10.90
N SER A 86 -18.74 -26.22 10.67
CA SER A 86 -19.90 -25.81 9.88
C SER A 86 -20.72 -24.67 10.52
N THR A 87 -20.64 -24.54 11.85
CA THR A 87 -21.32 -23.48 12.60
C THR A 87 -20.51 -22.18 12.67
N ILE A 88 -19.23 -22.19 12.28
CA ILE A 88 -18.40 -20.99 12.26
C ILE A 88 -18.70 -20.18 10.99
N GLU A 89 -19.38 -19.05 11.18
CA GLU A 89 -19.62 -18.10 10.11
C GLU A 89 -18.29 -17.47 9.65
N LYS A 90 -18.09 -17.41 8.33
CA LYS A 90 -16.87 -16.85 7.74
C LYS A 90 -16.97 -15.32 7.72
N PRO A 91 -16.02 -14.59 8.34
CA PRO A 91 -16.14 -13.15 8.50
C PRO A 91 -15.90 -12.36 7.20
N PHE A 92 -15.22 -12.95 6.21
CA PHE A 92 -14.86 -12.29 4.96
C PHE A 92 -15.59 -12.91 3.77
N GLU A 93 -16.90 -12.69 3.67
CA GLU A 93 -17.72 -13.09 2.53
C GLU A 93 -18.59 -11.92 2.04
N GLY A 94 -18.96 -11.93 0.76
CA GLY A 94 -19.77 -10.88 0.12
C GLY A 94 -19.16 -9.48 0.28
N ASP A 95 -19.96 -8.53 0.78
CA ASP A 95 -19.54 -7.14 1.00
C ASP A 95 -18.42 -6.98 2.04
N ASN A 96 -18.17 -8.00 2.86
CA ASN A 96 -17.15 -7.97 3.91
C ASN A 96 -15.74 -8.31 3.40
N ILE A 97 -15.59 -8.74 2.15
CA ILE A 97 -14.29 -9.03 1.52
C ILE A 97 -13.35 -7.80 1.56
N LYS A 98 -13.91 -6.59 1.44
CA LYS A 98 -13.14 -5.33 1.58
C LYS A 98 -12.40 -5.21 2.92
N TYR A 99 -12.96 -5.76 4.01
CA TYR A 99 -12.33 -5.75 5.32
C TYR A 99 -11.13 -6.71 5.39
N ALA A 100 -11.16 -7.81 4.63
CA ALA A 100 -10.02 -8.71 4.48
C ALA A 100 -8.83 -7.96 3.87
N TYR A 101 -9.07 -7.21 2.79
CA TYR A 101 -8.02 -6.41 2.13
C TYR A 101 -7.51 -5.28 3.01
N LEU A 102 -8.40 -4.58 3.72
CA LEU A 102 -8.01 -3.56 4.70
C LEU A 102 -7.12 -4.14 5.80
N LEU A 103 -7.42 -5.35 6.27
CA LEU A 103 -6.62 -6.04 7.28
C LEU A 103 -5.22 -6.37 6.73
N VAL A 104 -5.12 -6.89 5.50
CA VAL A 104 -3.81 -7.17 4.86
C VAL A 104 -3.00 -5.88 4.67
N ILE A 105 -3.62 -4.81 4.19
CA ILE A 105 -2.97 -3.50 4.05
C ILE A 105 -2.51 -2.99 5.41
N ALA A 106 -3.35 -3.08 6.45
CA ALA A 106 -3.00 -2.67 7.81
C ALA A 106 -1.83 -3.47 8.38
N MET A 107 -1.77 -4.80 8.12
CA MET A 107 -0.63 -5.63 8.50
C MET A 107 0.66 -5.19 7.79
N ALA A 108 0.60 -4.91 6.48
CA ALA A 108 1.76 -4.42 5.73
C ALA A 108 2.24 -3.05 6.24
N VAL A 109 1.32 -2.12 6.52
CA VAL A 109 1.65 -0.81 7.11
C VAL A 109 2.25 -0.99 8.51
N GLY A 110 1.63 -1.81 9.36
CA GLY A 110 2.16 -2.09 10.71
C GLY A 110 3.56 -2.69 10.66
N PHE A 111 3.77 -3.69 9.80
CA PHE A 111 5.07 -4.33 9.62
C PHE A 111 6.14 -3.34 9.14
N THR A 112 5.82 -2.48 8.16
CA THR A 112 6.77 -1.47 7.67
C THR A 112 7.09 -0.41 8.72
N LEU A 113 6.12 0.00 9.53
CA LEU A 113 6.35 0.93 10.65
C LEU A 113 7.24 0.32 11.73
N ILE A 114 7.02 -0.95 12.09
CA ILE A 114 7.88 -1.68 13.04
C ILE A 114 9.30 -1.81 12.49
N LEU A 115 9.45 -2.28 11.25
CA LEU A 115 10.75 -2.43 10.60
C LEU A 115 11.52 -1.11 10.61
N ALA A 116 10.82 -0.03 10.33
CA ALA A 116 11.44 1.27 10.20
C ALA A 116 11.64 2.01 11.54
N ALA A 117 10.96 1.58 12.61
CA ALA A 117 11.30 1.96 13.99
C ALA A 117 12.57 1.24 14.48
N LEU A 118 12.77 -0.01 14.08
CA LEU A 118 13.95 -0.81 14.45
C LEU A 118 15.20 -0.39 13.68
N MET A 119 15.04 0.02 12.42
CA MET A 119 16.17 0.32 11.53
C MET A 119 16.56 1.80 11.57
N LYS A 120 17.69 2.09 12.21
CA LYS A 120 18.28 3.45 12.22
C LYS A 120 18.92 3.75 10.86
N SER A 121 18.62 4.92 10.31
CA SER A 121 19.22 5.41 9.07
C SER A 121 19.33 6.93 9.10
N LYS A 122 20.08 7.48 8.14
CA LYS A 122 20.29 8.93 8.03
C LYS A 122 19.09 9.57 7.38
N LYS A 123 18.64 10.69 7.97
CA LYS A 123 17.59 11.53 7.39
C LYS A 123 17.96 11.96 5.97
N GLY A 124 16.98 12.00 5.07
CA GLY A 124 17.26 12.33 3.67
C GLY A 124 16.03 12.72 2.87
N VAL A 125 16.21 13.68 1.96
CA VAL A 125 15.17 14.21 1.07
C VAL A 125 14.58 13.11 0.18
N PHE A 126 15.38 12.13 -0.25
CA PHE A 126 14.87 10.97 -0.99
C PHE A 126 13.90 10.13 -0.16
N GLY A 127 14.11 10.03 1.16
CA GLY A 127 13.14 9.37 2.04
C GLY A 127 11.81 10.11 2.12
N LEU A 128 11.83 11.44 2.01
CA LEU A 128 10.61 12.25 1.93
C LEU A 128 9.80 11.91 0.67
N ILE A 129 10.46 11.81 -0.48
CA ILE A 129 9.82 11.48 -1.76
C ILE A 129 9.22 10.07 -1.71
N TRP A 130 9.97 9.08 -1.23
CA TRP A 130 9.46 7.71 -1.11
C TRP A 130 8.32 7.60 -0.11
N GLY A 131 8.39 8.34 1.01
CA GLY A 131 7.31 8.42 1.99
C GLY A 131 6.06 9.11 1.45
N PHE A 132 6.21 10.13 0.60
CA PHE A 132 5.09 10.79 -0.06
C PHE A 132 4.39 9.84 -1.04
N LEU A 133 5.16 9.12 -1.86
CA LEU A 133 4.64 8.08 -2.75
C LEU A 133 3.96 6.95 -1.97
N TYR A 134 4.53 6.56 -0.84
CA TYR A 134 3.93 5.56 0.06
C TYR A 134 2.57 6.03 0.58
N GLY A 135 2.49 7.24 1.11
CA GLY A 135 1.23 7.78 1.63
C GLY A 135 0.17 7.98 0.56
N TYR A 136 0.58 8.32 -0.67
CA TYR A 136 -0.30 8.35 -1.84
C TYR A 136 -0.86 6.97 -2.16
N LEU A 137 0.02 5.98 -2.28
CA LEU A 137 -0.34 4.61 -2.65
C LEU A 137 -1.26 3.98 -1.59
N LEU A 138 -0.98 4.25 -0.31
CA LEU A 138 -1.82 3.82 0.81
C LEU A 138 -3.21 4.47 0.73
N ALA A 139 -3.27 5.79 0.56
CA ALA A 139 -4.55 6.50 0.47
C ALA A 139 -5.38 5.99 -0.71
N ALA A 140 -4.77 5.90 -1.89
CA ALA A 140 -5.44 5.40 -3.08
C ALA A 140 -5.81 3.89 -2.97
N GLY A 141 -5.12 3.11 -2.13
CA GLY A 141 -5.42 1.70 -1.86
C GLY A 141 -6.48 1.48 -0.77
N VAL A 142 -6.67 2.43 0.14
CA VAL A 142 -7.63 2.33 1.26
C VAL A 142 -8.95 3.03 0.94
N ILE A 143 -8.90 4.20 0.31
CA ILE A 143 -10.08 5.06 0.10
C ILE A 143 -11.18 4.35 -0.72
N PRO A 144 -10.89 3.66 -1.84
CA PRO A 144 -11.90 2.91 -2.58
C PRO A 144 -12.51 1.73 -1.79
N LEU A 145 -11.81 1.20 -0.79
CA LEU A 145 -12.32 0.11 0.06
C LEU A 145 -13.28 0.62 1.15
N ILE A 146 -13.11 1.86 1.61
CA ILE A 146 -13.94 2.45 2.68
C ILE A 146 -15.01 3.41 2.16
N SER A 147 -14.90 3.85 0.91
CA SER A 147 -15.83 4.79 0.28
C SER A 147 -16.23 4.28 -1.10
N ALA A 148 -17.50 4.42 -1.46
CA ALA A 148 -18.02 4.08 -2.79
C ALA A 148 -17.54 5.04 -3.90
N VAL A 149 -16.36 5.64 -3.71
CA VAL A 149 -15.80 6.66 -4.59
C VAL A 149 -15.02 5.94 -5.70
N PRO A 150 -15.40 6.15 -6.97
CA PRO A 150 -14.74 5.48 -8.08
C PRO A 150 -13.25 5.85 -8.13
N ALA A 151 -12.42 4.90 -8.58
CA ALA A 151 -10.96 5.03 -8.64
C ALA A 151 -10.44 6.24 -9.45
N GLY A 152 -11.31 6.91 -10.21
CA GLY A 152 -10.98 8.09 -11.02
C GLY A 152 -10.67 9.38 -10.24
N VAL A 153 -10.78 9.39 -8.91
CA VAL A 153 -10.36 10.55 -8.08
C VAL A 153 -8.84 10.61 -7.93
N PHE A 154 -8.14 9.50 -8.13
CA PHE A 154 -6.69 9.44 -8.05
C PHE A 154 -6.05 9.44 -9.45
N PRO A 155 -5.00 10.26 -9.68
CA PRO A 155 -4.36 10.37 -11.00
C PRO A 155 -3.66 9.07 -11.48
N VAL A 156 -3.46 8.09 -10.59
CA VAL A 156 -2.93 6.77 -10.90
C VAL A 156 -3.95 5.71 -10.50
N PRO A 157 -4.46 4.90 -11.45
CA PRO A 157 -5.37 3.81 -11.12
C PRO A 157 -4.63 2.76 -10.29
N ILE A 158 -5.20 2.38 -9.16
CA ILE A 158 -4.69 1.27 -8.36
C ILE A 158 -5.42 0.00 -8.76
N LEU A 159 -4.65 -1.07 -8.91
CA LEU A 159 -5.09 -2.40 -9.26
C LEU A 159 -6.01 -2.94 -8.14
N TYR A 160 -7.23 -3.30 -8.49
CA TYR A 160 -8.19 -3.96 -7.61
C TYR A 160 -8.82 -5.13 -8.36
N PRO A 161 -9.17 -6.22 -7.66
CA PRO A 161 -9.94 -7.31 -8.25
C PRO A 161 -11.23 -6.77 -8.88
N ALA A 162 -11.57 -7.27 -10.07
CA ALA A 162 -12.73 -6.83 -10.86
C ALA A 162 -14.06 -6.97 -10.10
N ASP A 163 -14.09 -7.80 -9.06
CA ASP A 163 -15.25 -8.11 -8.23
C ASP A 163 -15.59 -6.97 -7.26
N VAL A 164 -14.61 -6.11 -6.94
CA VAL A 164 -14.78 -4.91 -6.10
C VAL A 164 -15.12 -3.68 -6.94
N GLN A 165 -14.77 -3.67 -8.24
CA GLN A 165 -15.16 -2.65 -9.21
C GLN A 165 -15.41 -3.26 -10.59
N PRO A 166 -16.69 -3.52 -10.96
CA PRO A 166 -17.00 -4.09 -12.27
C PRO A 166 -16.58 -3.12 -13.39
N GLY A 167 -15.61 -3.54 -14.21
CA GLY A 167 -15.13 -2.79 -15.38
C GLY A 167 -13.91 -1.88 -15.16
N ALA A 168 -13.37 -1.76 -13.94
CA ALA A 168 -12.25 -0.85 -13.69
C ALA A 168 -10.90 -1.38 -14.20
N VAL A 169 -10.64 -2.69 -14.15
CA VAL A 169 -9.31 -3.26 -14.44
C VAL A 169 -8.93 -3.15 -15.91
N GLN A 170 -9.85 -3.50 -16.83
CA GLN A 170 -9.61 -3.47 -18.28
C GLN A 170 -9.66 -2.05 -18.86
N VAL A 171 -10.46 -1.16 -18.28
CA VAL A 171 -10.54 0.23 -18.71
C VAL A 171 -9.36 1.03 -18.16
N ALA A 172 -8.93 0.80 -16.92
CA ALA A 172 -7.84 1.54 -16.29
C ALA A 172 -6.45 1.16 -16.83
N THR A 173 -6.19 -0.14 -17.09
CA THR A 173 -4.92 -0.56 -17.71
C THR A 173 -4.82 -0.06 -19.16
N ASN A 174 -5.89 -0.19 -19.95
CA ASN A 174 -5.92 0.35 -21.31
C ASN A 174 -5.84 1.89 -21.33
N GLN A 175 -6.52 2.60 -20.43
CA GLN A 175 -6.45 4.06 -20.36
C GLN A 175 -5.10 4.57 -19.85
N PHE A 176 -4.43 3.86 -18.94
CA PHE A 176 -3.10 4.21 -18.45
C PHE A 176 -2.07 4.13 -19.58
N TRP A 177 -2.03 3.02 -20.31
CA TRP A 177 -1.15 2.87 -21.48
C TRP A 177 -1.50 3.85 -22.61
N THR A 178 -2.80 4.10 -22.84
CA THR A 178 -3.26 5.06 -23.85
C THR A 178 -2.90 6.50 -23.47
N ARG A 179 -3.04 6.91 -22.21
CA ARG A 179 -2.66 8.27 -21.74
C ARG A 179 -1.14 8.47 -21.66
N LEU A 180 -0.37 7.42 -21.37
CA LEU A 180 1.10 7.44 -21.46
C LEU A 180 1.59 7.56 -22.90
N SER A 181 0.83 7.06 -23.88
CA SER A 181 1.15 7.18 -25.30
C SER A 181 0.74 8.54 -25.91
N GLN A 182 0.02 9.39 -25.17
CA GLN A 182 -0.37 10.72 -25.67
C GLN A 182 0.83 11.68 -25.66
N PRO A 183 1.13 12.35 -26.80
CA PRO A 183 2.33 13.18 -26.95
C PRO A 183 2.36 14.38 -25.99
N GLU A 184 1.19 14.90 -25.58
CA GLU A 184 1.09 15.98 -24.60
C GLU A 184 1.55 15.53 -23.20
N THR A 185 1.15 14.35 -22.76
CA THR A 185 1.55 13.76 -21.48
C THR A 185 3.03 13.38 -21.47
N ILE A 186 3.56 12.89 -22.60
CA ILE A 186 4.99 12.61 -22.77
C ILE A 186 5.79 13.90 -22.66
N SER A 187 5.33 15.01 -23.24
CA SER A 187 6.03 16.30 -23.17
C SER A 187 6.07 16.88 -21.75
N THR A 188 4.97 16.78 -20.99
CA THR A 188 4.90 17.23 -19.59
C THR A 188 5.68 16.34 -18.64
N LEU A 189 5.62 15.01 -18.82
CA LEU A 189 6.46 14.06 -18.09
C LEU A 189 7.95 14.27 -18.41
N THR A 190 8.30 14.51 -19.67
CA THR A 190 9.69 14.79 -20.08
C THR A 190 10.16 16.12 -19.50
N CYS A 191 9.30 17.14 -19.43
CA CYS A 191 9.61 18.42 -18.80
C CYS A 191 9.79 18.28 -17.27
N LEU A 192 8.93 17.51 -16.60
CA LEU A 192 9.03 17.22 -15.17
C LEU A 192 10.28 16.39 -14.84
N ILE A 193 10.56 15.34 -15.62
CA ILE A 193 11.76 14.51 -15.49
C ILE A 193 13.02 15.33 -15.79
N GLY A 194 12.98 16.19 -16.80
CA GLY A 194 14.05 17.13 -17.13
C GLY A 194 14.32 18.15 -16.03
N ALA A 195 13.28 18.76 -15.48
CA ALA A 195 13.38 19.67 -14.34
C ALA A 195 13.96 18.96 -13.10
N PHE A 196 13.54 17.71 -12.88
CA PHE A 196 14.04 16.89 -11.77
C PHE A 196 15.51 16.49 -11.95
N LEU A 197 15.94 16.16 -13.17
CA LEU A 197 17.33 15.85 -13.51
C LEU A 197 18.23 17.08 -13.40
N VAL A 198 17.77 18.25 -13.85
CA VAL A 198 18.49 19.52 -13.71
C VAL A 198 18.63 19.90 -12.23
N LEU A 199 17.56 19.77 -11.44
CA LEU A 199 17.59 20.01 -10.00
C LEU A 199 18.53 19.02 -9.30
N PHE A 200 18.52 17.75 -9.71
CA PHE A 200 19.41 16.73 -9.19
C PHE A 200 20.87 17.05 -9.51
N LEU A 201 21.21 17.41 -10.75
CA LEU A 201 22.55 17.84 -11.19
C LEU A 201 23.04 19.07 -10.43
N LEU A 202 22.18 20.09 -10.25
CA LEU A 202 22.51 21.28 -9.48
C LEU A 202 22.81 20.93 -8.01
N LEU A 203 22.08 19.97 -7.43
CA LEU A 203 22.32 19.51 -6.06
C LEU A 203 23.59 18.65 -5.93
N THR A 204 23.92 17.80 -6.91
CA THR A 204 25.18 17.04 -6.93
C THR A 204 26.39 17.95 -7.16
N VAL A 205 26.31 18.90 -8.08
CA VAL A 205 27.39 19.90 -8.32
C VAL A 205 27.58 20.78 -7.08
N ARG A 206 26.49 21.24 -6.44
CA ARG A 206 26.56 22.03 -5.20
C ARG A 206 27.15 21.24 -4.02
N ARG A 207 26.92 19.92 -3.95
CA ARG A 207 27.58 19.04 -2.97
C ARG A 207 29.05 18.79 -3.28
N GLY A 208 29.42 18.64 -4.55
CA GLY A 208 30.81 18.54 -5.00
C GLY A 208 31.63 19.79 -4.67
N ALA A 209 31.07 20.97 -4.94
CA ALA A 209 31.72 22.26 -4.67
C ALA A 209 31.95 22.54 -3.17
N ARG A 210 31.07 22.06 -2.28
CA ARG A 210 31.25 22.17 -0.82
C ARG A 210 32.35 21.24 -0.29
N LYS A 211 32.57 20.08 -0.94
CA LYS A 211 33.59 19.12 -0.51
C LYS A 211 35.01 19.56 -0.93
N GLY A 212 35.13 20.30 -2.04
CA GLY A 212 36.41 20.87 -2.49
C GLY A 212 36.91 22.05 -1.66
N LYS A 213 36.02 22.78 -0.97
CA LYS A 213 36.40 23.94 -0.14
C LYS A 213 36.83 23.58 1.30
N GLY A 214 36.66 22.31 1.71
CA GLY A 214 36.93 21.84 3.08
C GLY A 214 38.25 21.08 3.27
N ASN A 215 38.96 20.74 2.20
CA ASN A 215 40.25 20.01 2.27
C ASN A 215 41.45 20.87 1.87
N GLY A 216 41.31 22.19 1.93
CA GLY A 216 42.33 23.16 1.51
C GLY A 216 42.63 24.22 2.57
N SER A 217 42.68 23.85 3.85
CA SER A 217 43.35 24.66 4.87
C SER A 217 43.59 23.82 6.14
N SER A 218 44.88 23.56 6.37
CA SER A 218 45.52 23.07 7.60
C SER A 218 45.40 21.58 7.90
#